data_AF-A0A7K1UZ83-F1
#
_entry.id   AF-A0A7K1UZ83-F1
#
_cell.length_a   1.000
_cell.length_b   1.000
_cell.length_c   1.000
_cell.angle_alpha   90.00
_cell.angle_beta   90.00
_cell.angle_gamma   90.00
#
_symmetry.space_group_name_H-M   'P 1'
#
loop_
_entity.id
_entity.type
_entity.pdbx_description
1 polymer ?
#
loop_
_entity_poly.entity_id
_entity_poly.type
_entity_poly.pdbx_seq_one_letter_code
_entity_poly.pdbx_strand_id
1 'polypeptide(L)'
;MHDNTNEQILPIPSDLYAEIGQIEERIYELRRDVRRLRNRYAELRQSPQSLRVDNLGQAIEPREAVEAAYQALDSAEFNLDDTSESLGWAHRAGSRLSLTDAAAEHREQQLAQQHRIERTR
;
A
#
# COMPACT_ATOMS: atom_id res chain seq x y z
N MET A 1 41.29 -12.74 -10.42
CA MET A 1 40.03 -13.50 -10.36
C MET A 1 38.99 -12.53 -9.84
N HIS A 2 38.06 -12.08 -10.68
CA HIS A 2 37.09 -11.06 -10.30
C HIS A 2 35.96 -11.73 -9.49
N ASP A 3 35.75 -11.21 -8.29
CA ASP A 3 34.61 -11.50 -7.41
C ASP A 3 33.32 -11.13 -8.16
N ASN A 4 32.66 -12.11 -8.78
CA ASN A 4 31.31 -11.97 -9.33
C ASN A 4 30.23 -12.27 -8.26
N THR A 5 30.61 -12.30 -6.99
CA THR A 5 29.82 -12.90 -5.91
C THR A 5 28.70 -12.02 -5.37
N ASN A 6 28.35 -10.91 -6.05
CA ASN A 6 27.33 -9.99 -5.54
C ASN A 6 26.51 -9.29 -6.63
N GLU A 7 26.25 -9.97 -7.75
CA GLU A 7 25.17 -9.49 -8.64
C GLU A 7 23.83 -9.64 -7.91
N GLN A 8 23.10 -8.52 -7.80
CA GLN A 8 21.80 -8.48 -7.17
C GLN A 8 20.80 -9.31 -7.99
N ILE A 9 20.21 -10.33 -7.36
CA ILE A 9 19.12 -11.10 -7.95
C ILE A 9 17.84 -10.23 -7.88
N LEU A 10 17.48 -9.59 -8.99
CA LEU A 10 16.27 -8.77 -9.13
C LEU A 10 15.00 -9.62 -8.98
N PRO A 11 13.81 -9.12 -8.60
CA PRO A 11 12.54 -9.89 -8.55
C PRO A 11 12.04 -10.38 -9.92
N ILE A 12 11.20 -11.42 -9.97
CA ILE A 12 10.52 -11.82 -11.23
C ILE A 12 9.25 -10.99 -11.43
N PRO A 13 8.85 -10.66 -12.67
CA PRO A 13 7.66 -9.84 -12.90
C PRO A 13 6.36 -10.42 -12.35
N SER A 14 6.21 -11.74 -12.27
CA SER A 14 5.03 -12.39 -11.67
C SER A 14 4.94 -12.16 -10.16
N ASP A 15 6.07 -12.07 -9.46
CA ASP A 15 6.10 -11.76 -8.03
C ASP A 15 5.67 -10.31 -7.81
N LEU A 16 6.25 -9.39 -8.58
CA LEU A 16 5.85 -7.98 -8.56
C LEU A 16 4.37 -7.78 -8.90
N TYR A 17 3.85 -8.55 -9.87
CA TYR A 17 2.43 -8.55 -10.22
C TYR A 17 1.57 -8.97 -9.01
N ALA A 18 1.92 -10.08 -8.36
CA ALA A 18 1.20 -10.56 -7.17
C ALA A 18 1.29 -9.57 -6.00
N GLU A 19 2.45 -8.96 -5.77
CA GLU A 19 2.65 -7.92 -4.74
C GLU A 19 1.76 -6.70 -5.00
N ILE A 20 1.66 -6.23 -6.26
CA ILE A 20 0.76 -5.14 -6.61
C ILE A 20 -0.69 -5.51 -6.31
N GLY A 21 -1.13 -6.72 -6.69
CA GLY A 21 -2.49 -7.18 -6.38
C GLY A 21 -2.81 -7.20 -4.87
N GLN A 22 -1.85 -7.58 -4.02
CA GLN A 22 -2.01 -7.51 -2.56
C GLN A 22 -2.15 -6.06 -2.05
N ILE A 23 -1.44 -5.12 -2.67
CA ILE A 23 -1.54 -3.70 -2.32
C ILE A 23 -2.92 -3.15 -2.75
N GLU A 24 -3.42 -3.53 -3.93
CA GLU A 24 -4.78 -3.16 -4.39
C GLU A 24 -5.85 -3.62 -3.39
N GLU A 25 -5.75 -4.84 -2.87
CA GLU A 25 -6.68 -5.36 -1.86
C GLU A 25 -6.62 -4.57 -0.54
N ARG A 26 -5.42 -4.25 -0.05
CA ARG A 26 -5.25 -3.41 1.16
C ARG A 26 -5.81 -2.00 0.97
N ILE A 27 -5.67 -1.41 -0.22
CA ILE A 27 -6.26 -0.09 -0.52
C ILE A 27 -7.78 -0.19 -0.52
N TYR A 28 -8.35 -1.27 -1.07
CA TYR A 28 -9.79 -1.50 -1.01
C TYR A 28 -10.31 -1.56 0.44
N GLU A 29 -9.61 -2.28 1.33
CA GLU A 29 -9.93 -2.32 2.75
C GLU A 29 -9.83 -0.94 3.40
N LEU A 30 -8.74 -0.21 3.14
CA LEU A 30 -8.52 1.13 3.69
C LEU A 30 -9.60 2.12 3.25
N ARG A 31 -10.05 2.06 1.99
CA ARG A 31 -11.19 2.88 1.49
C ARG A 31 -12.46 2.60 2.28
N ARG A 32 -12.75 1.33 2.58
CA ARG A 32 -13.92 0.95 3.39
C ARG A 32 -13.84 1.55 4.79
N ASP A 33 -12.65 1.55 5.39
CA ASP A 33 -12.45 2.09 6.74
C ASP A 33 -12.50 3.62 6.79
N VAL A 34 -11.92 4.30 5.80
CA VAL A 34 -12.05 5.76 5.64
C VAL A 34 -13.52 6.16 5.48
N ARG A 35 -14.29 5.46 4.63
CA ARG A 35 -15.74 5.70 4.48
C ARG A 35 -16.51 5.50 5.78
N ARG A 36 -16.14 4.47 6.56
CA ARG A 36 -16.76 4.21 7.87
C ARG A 36 -16.48 5.35 8.85
N LEU A 37 -15.25 5.84 8.91
CA LEU A 37 -14.88 6.99 9.73
C LEU A 37 -15.63 8.25 9.29
N ARG A 38 -15.71 8.50 7.99
CA ARG A 38 -16.44 9.62 7.40
C ARG A 38 -17.90 9.63 7.84
N ASN A 39 -18.58 8.49 7.76
CA ASN A 39 -19.96 8.36 8.21
C ASN A 39 -20.12 8.67 9.70
N ARG A 40 -19.20 8.19 10.55
CA ARG A 40 -19.20 8.52 11.99
C ARG A 40 -19.01 10.00 12.25
N TYR A 41 -18.11 10.67 11.52
CA TYR A 41 -17.95 12.13 11.63
C TYR A 41 -19.17 12.90 11.10
N ALA A 42 -19.88 12.38 10.10
CA ALA A 42 -21.15 12.95 9.63
C ALA A 42 -22.26 12.86 10.69
N GLU A 43 -22.35 11.75 11.42
CA GLU A 43 -23.26 11.60 12.57
C GLU A 43 -22.93 12.60 13.69
N LEU A 44 -21.64 12.73 14.01
CA LEU A 44 -21.14 13.70 15.00
C LEU A 44 -21.46 15.15 14.61
N ARG A 45 -21.34 15.48 13.32
CA ARG A 45 -21.70 16.80 12.76
C ARG A 45 -23.17 17.13 12.99
N GLN A 46 -24.06 16.14 12.94
CA GLN A 46 -25.50 16.30 13.15
C GLN A 46 -25.85 16.47 14.64
N SER A 47 -24.96 16.08 15.54
CA SER A 47 -25.17 16.17 16.99
C SER A 47 -24.00 16.86 17.71
N PRO A 48 -23.73 18.15 17.42
CA PRO A 48 -22.59 18.87 17.98
C PRO A 48 -22.65 19.04 19.51
N GLN A 49 -23.85 18.94 20.09
CA GLN A 49 -24.08 18.92 21.55
C GLN A 49 -23.34 17.75 22.22
N SER A 50 -23.11 16.67 21.47
CA SER A 50 -22.44 15.44 21.91
C SER A 50 -20.92 15.54 21.85
N LEU A 51 -20.38 16.59 21.22
CA LEU A 51 -18.95 16.78 20.99
C LEU A 51 -18.21 17.46 22.14
N ARG A 52 -18.75 17.39 23.35
CA ARG A 52 -17.99 17.77 24.53
C ARG A 52 -17.14 16.58 24.94
N VAL A 53 -15.91 16.91 25.33
CA VAL A 53 -14.93 16.06 25.99
C VAL A 53 -14.03 15.25 25.04
N ASP A 54 -12.88 15.83 24.70
CA ASP A 54 -11.67 15.03 24.53
C ASP A 54 -10.44 15.83 25.01
N ASN A 55 -9.39 15.13 25.43
CA ASN A 55 -8.19 15.68 26.07
C ASN A 55 -7.02 15.78 25.07
N LEU A 56 -7.29 15.64 23.77
CA LEU A 56 -6.30 15.44 22.69
C LEU A 56 -5.65 16.74 22.19
N GLY A 57 -5.12 17.55 23.11
CA GLY A 57 -4.34 18.74 22.76
C GLY A 57 -5.09 20.06 22.99
N GLN A 58 -4.75 21.09 22.20
CA GLN A 58 -5.38 22.40 22.34
C GLN A 58 -6.87 22.31 22.02
N ALA A 59 -7.69 23.01 22.81
CA ALA A 59 -9.12 23.08 22.58
C ALA A 59 -9.40 23.75 21.24
N ILE A 60 -9.99 22.99 20.32
CA ILE A 60 -10.57 23.47 19.07
C ILE A 60 -12.08 23.46 19.24
N GLU A 61 -12.79 24.40 18.62
CA GLU A 61 -14.24 24.39 18.64
C GLU A 61 -14.76 23.06 18.06
N PRO A 62 -15.67 22.33 18.74
CA PRO A 62 -15.98 20.96 18.34
C PRO A 62 -16.51 20.82 16.92
N ARG A 63 -17.25 21.83 16.44
CA ARG A 63 -17.71 21.89 15.05
C ARG A 63 -16.55 22.04 14.06
N GLU A 64 -15.57 22.89 14.37
CA GLU A 64 -14.38 23.08 13.55
C GLU A 64 -13.56 21.80 13.47
N ALA A 65 -13.38 21.10 14.59
CA ALA A 65 -12.70 19.82 14.64
C ALA A 65 -13.37 18.74 13.75
N VAL A 66 -14.70 18.66 13.78
CA VAL A 66 -15.45 17.72 12.95
C VAL A 66 -15.38 18.06 11.46
N GLU A 67 -15.49 19.34 11.09
CA GLU A 67 -15.37 19.75 9.68
C GLU A 67 -13.95 19.49 9.15
N ALA A 68 -12.91 19.78 9.95
CA ALA A 68 -11.53 19.50 9.59
C ALA A 68 -11.28 18.00 9.39
N ALA A 69 -11.78 17.16 10.30
CA ALA A 69 -11.70 15.71 10.17
C ALA A 69 -12.42 15.20 8.91
N TYR A 70 -13.61 15.74 8.62
CA TYR A 70 -14.37 15.39 7.43
C TYR A 70 -13.63 15.74 6.13
N GLN A 71 -13.06 16.95 6.03
CA GLN A 71 -12.27 17.39 4.87
C GLN A 71 -11.00 16.55 4.67
N ALA A 72 -10.33 16.18 5.77
CA ALA A 72 -9.16 15.31 5.72
C ALA A 72 -9.53 13.90 5.23
N LEU A 73 -10.67 13.36 5.67
CA LEU A 73 -11.17 12.05 5.22
C LEU A 73 -11.62 12.06 3.75
N ASP A 74 -12.29 13.12 3.28
CA ASP A 74 -12.63 13.29 1.85
C ASP A 74 -11.35 13.32 0.99
N SER A 75 -10.31 14.02 1.47
CA SER A 75 -9.01 14.09 0.80
C SER A 75 -8.29 12.73 0.79
N ALA A 76 -8.37 11.98 1.90
CA ALA A 76 -7.82 10.62 1.98
C ALA A 76 -8.53 9.67 1.01
N GLU A 77 -9.86 9.73 0.89
CA GLU A 77 -10.61 8.94 -0.08
C GLU A 77 -10.18 9.27 -1.52
N PHE A 78 -10.07 10.56 -1.87
CA PHE A 78 -9.58 10.97 -3.18
C PHE A 78 -8.18 10.43 -3.51
N ASN A 79 -7.25 10.52 -2.56
CA ASN A 79 -5.89 10.02 -2.76
C ASN A 79 -5.84 8.49 -2.91
N LEU A 80 -6.71 7.76 -2.20
CA LEU A 80 -6.80 6.30 -2.34
C LEU A 80 -7.36 5.89 -3.70
N ASP A 81 -8.30 6.68 -4.25
CA ASP A 81 -8.84 6.46 -5.59
C ASP A 81 -7.74 6.64 -6.66
N ASP A 82 -7.00 7.74 -6.59
CA ASP A 82 -5.87 8.03 -7.49
C ASP A 82 -4.75 6.97 -7.38
N THR A 83 -4.43 6.56 -6.14
CA THR A 83 -3.45 5.50 -5.89
C THR A 83 -3.91 4.17 -6.49
N SER A 84 -5.20 3.83 -6.34
CA SER A 84 -5.77 2.60 -6.90
C SER A 84 -5.73 2.61 -8.43
N GLU A 85 -5.96 3.75 -9.07
CA GLU A 85 -5.85 3.87 -10.53
C GLU A 85 -4.40 3.65 -11.01
N SER A 86 -3.45 4.30 -10.33
CA SER A 86 -2.03 4.20 -10.64
C SER A 86 -1.50 2.76 -10.47
N LEU A 87 -1.90 2.08 -9.39
CA LEU A 87 -1.57 0.67 -9.17
C LEU A 87 -2.21 -0.24 -10.21
N GLY A 88 -3.47 0.00 -10.57
CA GLY A 88 -4.13 -0.76 -11.64
C GLY A 88 -3.41 -0.62 -12.98
N TRP A 89 -2.82 0.55 -13.27
CA TRP A 89 -1.97 0.72 -14.44
C TRP A 89 -0.65 -0.07 -14.31
N ALA A 90 0.04 0.02 -13.17
CA ALA A 90 1.26 -0.72 -12.91
C ALA A 90 1.04 -2.24 -12.99
N HIS A 91 -0.07 -2.73 -12.45
CA HIS A 91 -0.47 -4.14 -12.46
C HIS A 91 -0.65 -4.65 -13.90
N ARG A 92 -1.38 -3.90 -14.74
CA ARG A 92 -1.54 -4.19 -16.17
C ARG A 92 -0.22 -4.15 -16.92
N ALA A 93 0.64 -3.17 -16.66
CA ALA A 93 1.95 -3.08 -17.29
C ALA A 93 2.85 -4.26 -16.89
N GLY A 94 2.88 -4.62 -15.61
CA GLY A 94 3.63 -5.75 -15.06
C GLY A 94 3.23 -7.08 -15.68
N SER A 95 1.92 -7.31 -15.92
CA SER A 95 1.42 -8.53 -16.58
C SER A 95 1.97 -8.78 -17.99
N ARG A 96 2.53 -7.73 -18.63
CA ARG A 96 3.07 -7.79 -19.98
C ARG A 96 4.58 -7.98 -20.01
N LEU A 97 5.24 -7.97 -18.85
CA LEU A 97 6.65 -8.27 -18.73
C LEU A 97 6.82 -9.79 -18.85
N SER A 98 7.53 -10.24 -19.88
CA SER A 98 7.91 -11.64 -20.01
C SER A 98 9.30 -11.86 -19.42
N LEU A 99 9.38 -12.75 -18.42
CA LEU A 99 10.59 -13.55 -18.24
C LEU A 99 10.48 -14.74 -19.19
N THR A 100 11.56 -15.05 -19.90
CA THR A 100 11.65 -16.32 -20.61
C THR A 100 11.92 -17.43 -19.60
N ASP A 101 11.52 -18.66 -19.91
CA ASP A 101 11.80 -19.84 -19.07
C ASP A 101 13.29 -19.95 -18.74
N ALA A 102 14.17 -19.67 -19.72
CA ALA A 102 15.62 -19.65 -19.53
C ALA A 102 16.10 -18.58 -18.53
N ALA A 103 15.46 -17.40 -18.50
CA ALA A 103 15.81 -16.35 -17.55
C ALA A 103 15.28 -16.66 -16.14
N ALA A 104 14.15 -17.37 -16.02
CA ALA A 104 13.65 -17.89 -14.75
C ALA A 104 14.58 -18.99 -14.19
N GLU A 105 14.95 -19.96 -15.01
CA GLU A 105 15.87 -21.04 -14.63
C GLU A 105 17.25 -20.52 -14.19
N HIS A 106 17.81 -19.56 -14.94
CA HIS A 106 19.10 -18.94 -14.57
C HIS A 106 19.04 -18.26 -13.20
N ARG A 107 17.94 -17.58 -12.90
CA ARG A 107 17.71 -16.93 -11.61
C ARG A 107 17.56 -17.94 -10.47
N GLU A 108 16.80 -19.02 -10.67
CA GLU A 108 16.66 -20.09 -9.67
C GLU A 108 18.02 -20.74 -9.34
N GLN A 109 18.87 -20.93 -10.35
CA GLN A 109 20.22 -21.44 -10.16
C GLN A 109 21.09 -20.49 -9.33
N GLN A 110 20.99 -19.17 -9.57
CA GLN A 110 21.70 -18.16 -8.77
C GLN A 110 21.25 -18.17 -7.30
N LEU A 111 19.93 -18.23 -7.05
CA LEU A 111 19.37 -18.31 -5.70
C LEU A 111 19.85 -19.58 -4.96
N ALA A 112 19.80 -20.73 -5.64
CA ALA A 112 20.26 -21.99 -5.06
C ALA A 112 21.76 -21.97 -4.70
N GLN A 113 22.59 -21.29 -5.51
CA GLN A 113 24.01 -21.12 -5.23
C GLN A 113 24.26 -20.21 -4.02
N GLN A 114 23.56 -19.08 -3.91
CA GLN A 114 23.67 -18.18 -2.75
C GLN A 114 23.29 -18.89 -1.45
N HIS A 115 22.13 -19.58 -1.42
CA HIS A 115 21.66 -20.31 -0.25
C HIS A 115 22.64 -21.41 0.19
N ARG A 116 23.34 -22.05 -0.76
CA ARG A 116 24.35 -23.06 -0.46
C ARG A 116 25.59 -22.44 0.20
N ILE A 117 26.06 -21.30 -0.32
CA ILE A 117 27.22 -20.58 0.23
C ILE A 117 26.93 -20.11 1.67
N GLU A 118 25.74 -19.54 1.92
CA GLU A 118 25.31 -19.09 3.24
C GLU A 118 25.25 -20.24 4.26
N ARG A 119 24.75 -21.42 3.87
CA ARG A 119 24.68 -22.60 4.76
C ARG A 119 26.04 -23.20 5.13
N THR A 120 27.08 -22.91 4.33
CA THR A 120 28.44 -23.42 4.55
C THR A 120 29.36 -22.42 5.25
N ARG A 121 28.88 -21.23 5.56
CA ARG A 121 29.55 -20.22 6.41
C ARG A 121 29.08 -20.34 7.86
#